data_AF-A0A1T5NNT1-F1
#
_entry.id   AF-A0A1T5NNT1-F1
#
_cell.length_a   1.000
_cell.length_b   1.000
_cell.length_c   1.000
_cell.angle_alpha   90.00
_cell.angle_beta   90.00
_cell.angle_gamma   90.00
#
_symmetry.space_group_name_H-M   'P 1'
#
loop_
_entity.id
_entity.type
_entity.pdbx_description
1 polymer ?
#
loop_
_entity_poly.entity_id
_entity_poly.type
_entity_poly.pdbx_seq_one_letter_code
_entity_poly.pdbx_strand_id
1 'polypeptide(L)'
;MNKNRLSASLQAGLNNQMTQEALAAQIYLSYGAWAASEGYSGIANFLFRHANEERNHMMKFLEYILERGGKVEIAAIPQPPANPVSVQNCFEQVFQQEINNTAGIYKLVKMSFDEGDWASWNFLQWFVKEQTEEETLALNLLDKIKVAGGEKATGEALYALDRDLEKEPDEAELAETKTVENP
;
A
#
# COMPACT_ATOMS: atom_id res chain seq x y z
N MET A 1 37.17 -6.60 3.75
CA MET A 1 36.38 -7.09 2.60
C MET A 1 35.10 -6.28 2.53
N ASN A 2 34.75 -5.70 1.38
CA ASN A 2 33.46 -5.04 1.21
C ASN A 2 32.36 -6.10 1.24
N LYS A 3 31.43 -5.98 2.20
CA LYS A 3 30.31 -6.91 2.38
C LYS A 3 29.03 -6.45 1.67
N ASN A 4 28.97 -5.19 1.23
CA ASN A 4 27.80 -4.66 0.55
C ASN A 4 27.65 -5.31 -0.83
N ARG A 5 26.48 -5.93 -1.06
CA ARG A 5 26.11 -6.59 -2.31
C ARG A 5 25.19 -5.75 -3.18
N LEU A 6 24.87 -4.52 -2.78
CA LEU A 6 24.05 -3.56 -3.53
C LEU A 6 24.95 -2.51 -4.18
N SER A 7 24.60 -2.11 -5.40
CA SER A 7 25.13 -0.90 -6.00
C SER A 7 24.68 0.33 -5.19
N ALA A 8 25.38 1.46 -5.36
CA ALA A 8 24.99 2.71 -4.69
C ALA A 8 23.60 3.19 -5.14
N SER A 9 23.26 3.03 -6.43
CA SER A 9 21.96 3.38 -7.01
C SER A 9 20.85 2.52 -6.43
N LEU A 10 21.02 1.20 -6.41
CA LEU A 10 20.00 0.28 -5.93
C LEU A 10 19.79 0.40 -4.41
N GLN A 11 20.86 0.55 -3.63
CA GLN A 11 20.74 0.81 -2.19
C GLN A 11 19.97 2.12 -1.91
N ALA A 12 20.26 3.19 -2.66
CA ALA A 12 19.52 4.44 -2.52
C ALA A 12 18.05 4.27 -2.93
N GLY A 13 17.78 3.53 -4.01
CA GLY A 13 16.43 3.20 -4.44
C GLY A 13 15.64 2.45 -3.36
N LEU A 14 16.22 1.41 -2.78
CA LEU A 14 15.60 0.61 -1.72
C LEU A 14 15.32 1.44 -0.46
N ASN A 15 16.25 2.31 -0.03
CA ASN A 15 16.03 3.22 1.10
C ASN A 15 14.90 4.24 0.82
N ASN A 16 14.83 4.75 -0.42
CA ASN A 16 13.74 5.64 -0.81
C ASN A 16 12.39 4.91 -0.77
N GLN A 17 12.32 3.68 -1.30
CA GLN A 17 11.10 2.89 -1.28
C GLN A 17 10.68 2.53 0.15
N MET A 18 11.61 2.11 1.01
CA MET A 18 11.37 1.92 2.45
C MET A 18 10.70 3.16 3.09
N THR A 19 11.15 4.36 2.72
CA THR A 19 10.56 5.62 3.21
C THR A 19 9.18 5.87 2.60
N GLN A 20 8.93 5.44 1.35
CA GLN A 20 7.59 5.51 0.73
C GLN A 20 6.60 4.58 1.44
N GLU A 21 6.97 3.35 1.79
CA GLU A 21 6.12 2.45 2.60
C GLU A 21 5.80 3.09 3.97
N ALA A 22 6.81 3.73 4.59
CA ALA A 22 6.62 4.44 5.84
C ALA A 22 5.65 5.63 5.70
N LEU A 23 5.67 6.32 4.56
CA LEU A 23 4.73 7.40 4.23
C LEU A 23 3.32 6.85 3.98
N ALA A 24 3.19 5.75 3.23
CA ALA A 24 1.91 5.08 3.00
C ALA A 24 1.24 4.71 4.35
N ALA A 25 2.01 4.13 5.27
CA ALA A 25 1.54 3.84 6.63
C ALA A 25 1.02 5.09 7.39
N GLN A 26 1.65 6.25 7.20
CA GLN A 26 1.20 7.51 7.82
C GLN A 26 -0.06 8.06 7.14
N ILE A 27 -0.21 7.88 5.82
CA ILE A 27 -1.40 8.27 5.06
C ILE A 27 -2.60 7.45 5.51
N TYR A 28 -2.48 6.12 5.54
CA TYR A 28 -3.51 5.23 6.05
C TYR A 28 -3.87 5.55 7.51
N LEU A 29 -2.89 5.82 8.37
CA LEU A 29 -3.14 6.24 9.75
C LEU A 29 -3.93 7.55 9.81
N SER A 30 -3.56 8.55 8.99
CA SER A 30 -4.25 9.84 8.92
C SER A 30 -5.68 9.69 8.46
N TYR A 31 -5.93 8.89 7.42
CA TYR A 31 -7.27 8.66 6.88
C TYR A 31 -8.12 7.81 7.80
N GLY A 32 -7.55 6.83 8.50
CA GLY A 32 -8.25 6.08 9.55
C GLY A 32 -8.68 6.99 10.71
N ALA A 33 -7.82 7.91 11.13
CA ALA A 33 -8.16 8.89 12.16
C ALA A 33 -9.27 9.84 11.71
N TRP A 34 -9.22 10.30 10.47
CA TRP A 34 -10.30 11.09 9.86
C TRP A 34 -11.61 10.29 9.82
N ALA A 35 -11.61 9.07 9.29
CA ALA A 35 -12.80 8.22 9.19
C ALA A 35 -13.44 7.98 10.58
N ALA A 36 -12.62 7.73 11.60
CA ALA A 36 -13.08 7.59 12.97
C ALA A 36 -13.73 8.88 13.50
N SER A 37 -13.17 10.05 13.17
CA SER A 37 -13.73 11.34 13.59
C SER A 37 -15.06 11.69 12.90
N GLU A 38 -15.29 11.15 11.71
CA GLU A 38 -16.56 11.27 10.96
C GLU A 38 -17.59 10.18 11.35
N GLY A 39 -17.22 9.24 12.23
CA GLY A 39 -18.10 8.17 12.72
C GLY A 39 -18.11 6.89 11.89
N TYR A 40 -17.20 6.74 10.93
CA TYR A 40 -17.03 5.55 10.09
C TYR A 40 -16.09 4.53 10.75
N SER A 41 -16.62 3.76 11.72
CA SER A 41 -15.81 2.84 12.52
C SER A 41 -15.21 1.68 11.72
N GLY A 42 -15.94 1.13 10.75
CA GLY A 42 -15.47 0.00 9.95
C GLY A 42 -14.41 0.44 8.92
N ILE A 43 -14.63 1.59 8.26
CA ILE A 43 -13.62 2.20 7.38
C ILE A 43 -12.37 2.57 8.18
N ALA A 44 -12.52 3.14 9.38
CA ALA A 44 -11.38 3.45 10.23
C ALA A 44 -10.58 2.19 10.60
N ASN A 45 -11.27 1.11 11.00
CA ASN A 45 -10.63 -0.16 11.30
C ASN A 45 -9.86 -0.72 10.10
N PHE A 46 -10.48 -0.73 8.91
CA PHE A 46 -9.84 -1.12 7.67
C PHE A 46 -8.54 -0.32 7.44
N LEU A 47 -8.62 1.01 7.45
CA LEU A 47 -7.46 1.88 7.21
C LEU A 47 -6.37 1.72 8.27
N PHE A 48 -6.71 1.45 9.54
CA PHE A 48 -5.71 1.20 10.57
C PHE A 48 -4.98 -0.14 10.40
N ARG A 49 -5.63 -1.17 9.86
CA ARG A 49 -4.96 -2.44 9.52
C ARG A 49 -3.98 -2.25 8.38
N HIS A 50 -4.39 -1.59 7.29
CA HIS A 50 -3.49 -1.26 6.19
C HIS A 50 -2.34 -0.35 6.62
N ALA A 51 -2.57 0.59 7.55
CA ALA A 51 -1.47 1.36 8.15
C ALA A 51 -0.42 0.46 8.84
N ASN A 52 -0.81 -0.68 9.39
CA ASN A 52 0.11 -1.64 10.00
C ASN A 52 0.79 -2.54 8.95
N GLU A 53 0.09 -2.91 7.88
CA GLU A 53 0.66 -3.66 6.76
C GLU A 53 1.77 -2.88 6.07
N GLU A 54 1.56 -1.59 5.82
CA GLU A 54 2.58 -0.73 5.21
C GLU A 54 3.81 -0.53 6.11
N ARG A 55 3.62 -0.61 7.44
CA ARG A 55 4.77 -0.68 8.37
C ARG A 55 5.53 -2.00 8.22
N ASN A 56 4.84 -3.10 7.97
CA ASN A 56 5.49 -4.38 7.68
C ASN A 56 6.23 -4.32 6.34
N HIS A 57 5.68 -3.64 5.33
CA HIS A 57 6.35 -3.42 4.03
C HIS A 57 7.64 -2.62 4.19
N MET A 58 7.59 -1.51 4.94
CA MET A 58 8.77 -0.74 5.33
C MET A 58 9.82 -1.64 6.00
N MET A 59 9.41 -2.46 6.97
CA MET A 59 10.33 -3.37 7.67
C MET A 59 10.94 -4.43 6.75
N LYS A 60 10.20 -4.96 5.78
CA LYS A 60 10.74 -5.90 4.78
C LYS A 60 11.86 -5.28 3.96
N PHE A 61 11.71 -4.03 3.50
CA PHE A 61 12.79 -3.32 2.81
C PHE A 61 14.00 -3.08 3.72
N LEU A 62 13.76 -2.65 4.97
CA LEU A 62 14.81 -2.43 5.96
C LEU A 62 15.65 -3.68 6.16
N GLU A 63 15.01 -4.81 6.49
CA GLU A 63 15.70 -6.09 6.72
C GLU A 63 16.44 -6.54 5.47
N TYR A 64 15.81 -6.43 4.29
CA TYR A 64 16.44 -6.81 3.03
C TYR A 64 17.74 -6.03 2.74
N ILE A 65 17.74 -4.71 2.96
CA ILE A 65 18.93 -3.87 2.78
C ILE A 65 20.05 -4.35 3.71
N LEU A 66 19.74 -4.67 4.97
CA LEU A 66 20.71 -5.16 5.95
C LEU A 66 21.25 -6.55 5.59
N GLU A 67 20.38 -7.47 5.18
CA GLU A 67 20.75 -8.82 4.73
C GLU A 67 21.72 -8.80 3.54
N ARG A 68 21.54 -7.82 2.64
CA ARG A 68 22.45 -7.60 1.50
C ARG A 68 23.75 -6.88 1.87
N GLY A 69 23.97 -6.61 3.15
CA GLY A 69 25.14 -5.89 3.67
C GLY A 69 25.15 -4.41 3.30
N GLY A 70 24.00 -3.87 2.90
CA GLY A 70 23.79 -2.45 2.62
C GLY A 70 23.61 -1.65 3.92
N LYS A 71 23.52 -0.33 3.76
CA LYS A 71 23.24 0.59 4.86
C LYS A 71 21.83 1.14 4.75
N VAL A 72 21.09 1.05 5.85
CA VAL A 72 19.77 1.68 6.00
C VAL A 72 19.95 3.14 6.44
N GLU A 73 19.20 4.03 5.79
CA GLU A 73 19.13 5.45 6.11
C GLU A 73 17.69 5.80 6.45
N ILE A 74 17.43 6.04 7.74
CA ILE A 74 16.10 6.45 8.22
C ILE A 74 15.91 7.93 7.92
N ALA A 75 15.09 8.22 6.91
CA ALA A 75 14.75 9.58 6.53
C ALA A 75 13.56 10.12 7.33
N ALA A 76 13.37 11.44 7.29
CA ALA A 76 12.15 12.05 7.78
C ALA A 76 10.97 11.63 6.88
N ILE A 77 9.86 11.24 7.50
CA ILE A 77 8.62 10.93 6.78
C ILE A 77 7.89 12.25 6.51
N PRO A 78 7.51 12.57 5.26
CA PRO A 78 6.70 13.75 4.96
C PRO A 78 5.37 13.73 5.71
N GLN A 79 4.80 14.92 5.94
CA GLN A 79 3.44 15.02 6.46
C GLN A 79 2.44 14.39 5.47
N PRO A 80 1.45 13.62 5.92
CA PRO A 80 0.36 13.14 5.07
C PRO A 80 -0.40 14.29 4.38
N PRO A 81 -1.08 14.02 3.25
CA PRO A 81 -1.99 14.97 2.61
C PRO A 81 -3.10 15.45 3.54
N ALA A 82 -3.85 16.45 3.08
CA ALA A 82 -5.02 16.92 3.81
C ALA A 82 -6.06 15.80 3.98
N ASN A 83 -6.86 15.90 5.04
CA ASN A 83 -7.93 14.94 5.30
C ASN A 83 -8.89 14.85 4.10
N PRO A 84 -9.44 13.65 3.83
CA PRO A 84 -10.46 13.49 2.80
C PRO A 84 -11.69 14.35 3.05
N VAL A 85 -12.35 14.76 1.97
CA VAL A 85 -13.60 15.55 2.04
C VAL A 85 -14.87 14.68 1.99
N SER A 86 -14.72 13.39 1.68
CA SER A 86 -15.77 12.39 1.61
C SER A 86 -15.18 10.98 1.61
N VAL A 87 -16.00 9.94 1.84
CA VAL A 87 -15.55 8.53 1.75
C VAL A 87 -15.05 8.20 0.33
N GLN A 88 -15.73 8.70 -0.71
CA GLN A 88 -15.26 8.52 -2.08
C GLN A 88 -13.88 9.15 -2.27
N ASN A 89 -13.68 10.39 -1.81
CA ASN A 89 -12.41 11.05 -1.92
C ASN A 89 -11.31 10.35 -1.09
N CYS A 90 -11.66 9.73 0.03
CA CYS A 90 -10.72 8.90 0.79
C CYS A 90 -10.23 7.72 -0.05
N PHE A 91 -11.14 6.96 -0.68
CA PHE A 91 -10.77 5.80 -1.50
C PHE A 91 -10.03 6.19 -2.78
N GLU A 92 -10.36 7.33 -3.39
CA GLU A 92 -9.59 7.88 -4.53
C GLU A 92 -8.15 8.22 -4.13
N GLN A 93 -7.96 8.80 -2.94
CA GLN A 93 -6.62 9.11 -2.43
C GLN A 93 -5.83 7.85 -2.04
N VAL A 94 -6.50 6.84 -1.47
CA VAL A 94 -5.90 5.51 -1.24
C VAL A 94 -5.44 4.88 -2.56
N PHE A 95 -6.32 4.82 -3.56
CA PHE A 95 -5.96 4.27 -4.87
C PHE A 95 -4.77 5.02 -5.50
N GLN A 96 -4.76 6.36 -5.42
CA GLN A 96 -3.64 7.14 -5.95
C GLN A 96 -2.34 6.89 -5.18
N GLN A 97 -2.40 6.63 -3.87
CA GLN A 97 -1.24 6.24 -3.07
C GLN A 97 -0.69 4.90 -3.55
N GLU A 98 -1.54 3.90 -3.78
CA GLU A 98 -1.10 2.58 -4.27
C GLU A 98 -0.46 2.65 -5.66
N ILE A 99 -1.04 3.41 -6.59
CA ILE A 99 -0.43 3.64 -7.91
C ILE A 99 0.98 4.23 -7.79
N ASN A 100 1.18 5.16 -6.86
CA ASN A 100 2.50 5.75 -6.62
C ASN A 100 3.48 4.73 -6.04
N ASN A 101 3.01 3.88 -5.11
CA ASN A 101 3.81 2.86 -4.48
C ASN A 101 4.27 1.82 -5.50
N THR A 102 3.35 1.31 -6.32
CA THR A 102 3.62 0.39 -7.43
C THR A 102 4.62 0.95 -8.43
N ALA A 103 4.51 2.24 -8.78
CA ALA A 103 5.48 2.86 -9.68
C ALA A 103 6.92 2.84 -9.11
N GLY A 104 7.06 3.02 -7.79
CA GLY A 104 8.31 2.87 -7.06
C GLY A 104 8.87 1.45 -7.12
N ILE A 105 8.02 0.44 -6.87
CA ILE A 105 8.36 -0.97 -6.99
C ILE A 105 8.84 -1.32 -8.41
N TYR A 106 8.09 -0.94 -9.45
CA TYR A 106 8.46 -1.23 -10.84
C TYR A 106 9.78 -0.58 -11.24
N LYS A 107 10.07 0.62 -10.73
CA LYS A 107 11.37 1.27 -10.94
C LYS A 107 12.51 0.43 -10.34
N LEU A 108 12.33 -0.13 -9.15
CA LEU A 108 13.33 -1.00 -8.52
C LEU A 108 13.47 -2.35 -9.22
N VAL A 109 12.36 -2.94 -9.68
CA VAL A 109 12.39 -4.18 -10.47
C VAL A 109 13.20 -3.97 -11.73
N LYS A 110 12.95 -2.87 -12.45
CA LYS A 110 13.73 -2.52 -13.64
C LYS A 110 15.20 -2.31 -13.31
N MET A 111 15.51 -1.54 -12.26
CA MET A 111 16.89 -1.24 -11.86
C MET A 111 17.67 -2.51 -11.50
N SER A 112 17.08 -3.38 -10.68
CA SER A 112 17.71 -4.65 -10.30
C SER A 112 17.91 -5.59 -11.49
N PHE A 113 16.97 -5.62 -12.44
CA PHE A 113 17.10 -6.38 -13.68
C PHE A 113 18.23 -5.83 -14.57
N ASP A 114 18.25 -4.51 -14.81
CA ASP A 114 19.27 -3.86 -15.64
C ASP A 114 20.68 -4.03 -15.06
N GLU A 115 20.81 -4.02 -13.73
CA GLU A 115 22.08 -4.22 -13.01
C GLU A 115 22.47 -5.71 -12.89
N GLY A 116 21.59 -6.64 -13.27
CA GLY A 116 21.80 -8.08 -13.08
C GLY A 116 21.82 -8.53 -11.61
N ASP A 117 21.23 -7.75 -10.71
CA ASP A 117 21.06 -8.10 -9.30
C ASP A 117 19.82 -8.99 -9.13
N TRP A 118 19.99 -10.28 -9.45
CA TRP A 118 18.92 -11.27 -9.40
C TRP A 118 18.33 -11.48 -8.00
N ALA A 119 19.12 -11.25 -6.95
CA ALA A 119 18.62 -11.36 -5.59
C ALA A 119 17.66 -10.21 -5.25
N SER A 120 17.96 -8.99 -5.72
CA SER A 120 17.05 -7.83 -5.57
C SER A 120 15.83 -7.97 -6.46
N TRP A 121 16.03 -8.42 -7.70
CA TRP A 121 14.94 -8.68 -8.63
C TRP A 121 13.94 -9.70 -8.06
N ASN A 122 14.44 -10.82 -7.51
CA ASN A 122 13.60 -11.86 -6.90
C ASN A 122 12.86 -11.36 -5.65
N PHE A 123 13.55 -10.64 -4.75
CA PHE A 123 12.94 -10.03 -3.57
C PHE A 123 11.76 -9.12 -3.94
N LEU A 124 11.93 -8.29 -4.96
CA LEU A 124 10.92 -7.35 -5.41
C LEU A 124 9.69 -8.02 -6.05
N GLN A 125 9.78 -9.30 -6.47
CA GLN A 125 8.61 -10.00 -7.01
C GLN A 125 7.53 -10.23 -5.96
N TRP A 126 7.89 -10.32 -4.67
CA TRP A 126 6.91 -10.33 -3.59
C TRP A 126 6.08 -9.03 -3.62
N PHE A 127 6.74 -7.87 -3.72
CA PHE A 127 6.06 -6.57 -3.79
C PHE A 127 5.30 -6.35 -5.09
N VAL A 128 5.74 -6.93 -6.22
CA VAL A 128 4.96 -6.88 -7.48
C VAL A 128 3.62 -7.60 -7.30
N LYS A 129 3.63 -8.76 -6.65
CA LYS A 129 2.41 -9.48 -6.31
C LYS A 129 1.56 -8.66 -5.33
N GLU A 130 2.17 -8.21 -4.23
CA GLU A 130 1.50 -7.41 -3.19
C GLU A 130 0.78 -6.19 -3.78
N GLN A 131 1.48 -5.38 -4.57
CA GLN A 131 0.88 -4.20 -5.19
C GLN A 131 -0.25 -4.54 -6.18
N THR A 132 -0.26 -5.74 -6.76
CA THR A 132 -1.39 -6.19 -7.57
C THR A 132 -2.62 -6.44 -6.69
N GLU A 133 -2.43 -6.97 -5.48
CA GLU A 133 -3.49 -7.16 -4.48
C GLU A 133 -4.00 -5.81 -3.97
N GLU A 134 -3.09 -4.92 -3.57
CA GLU A 134 -3.42 -3.58 -3.04
C GLU A 134 -4.16 -2.71 -4.07
N GLU A 135 -3.70 -2.68 -5.34
CA GLU A 135 -4.42 -1.96 -6.40
C GLU A 135 -5.81 -2.56 -6.65
N THR A 136 -5.94 -3.89 -6.59
CA THR A 136 -7.23 -4.57 -6.76
C THR A 136 -8.17 -4.25 -5.60
N LEU A 137 -7.67 -4.24 -4.37
CA LEU A 137 -8.42 -3.88 -3.19
C LEU A 137 -8.91 -2.42 -3.28
N ALA A 138 -8.03 -1.50 -3.65
CA ALA A 138 -8.38 -0.09 -3.82
C ALA A 138 -9.41 0.13 -4.94
N LEU A 139 -9.32 -0.61 -6.05
CA LEU A 139 -10.36 -0.62 -7.10
C LEU A 139 -11.70 -1.14 -6.58
N ASN A 140 -11.69 -2.20 -5.77
CA ASN A 140 -12.90 -2.74 -5.15
C ASN A 140 -13.55 -1.71 -4.21
N LEU A 141 -12.78 -0.94 -3.45
CA LEU A 141 -13.30 0.16 -2.61
C LEU A 141 -14.01 1.22 -3.46
N LEU A 142 -13.39 1.62 -4.59
CA LEU A 142 -13.96 2.57 -5.53
C LEU A 142 -15.26 2.06 -6.16
N ASP A 143 -15.33 0.79 -6.51
CA ASP A 143 -16.55 0.17 -7.04
C ASP A 143 -17.65 0.07 -5.97
N LYS A 144 -17.30 -0.28 -4.73
CA LYS A 144 -18.26 -0.34 -3.61
C LYS A 144 -18.87 1.04 -3.32
N ILE A 145 -18.06 2.10 -3.24
CA ILE A 145 -18.59 3.46 -3.00
C ILE A 145 -19.42 3.95 -4.19
N LYS A 146 -19.03 3.61 -5.43
CA LYS A 146 -19.81 3.92 -6.63
C LYS A 146 -21.19 3.25 -6.59
N VAL A 147 -21.27 1.98 -6.20
CA VAL A 147 -22.54 1.26 -6.01
C VAL A 147 -23.37 1.87 -4.88
N ALA A 148 -22.72 2.34 -3.81
CA ALA A 148 -23.37 3.04 -2.70
C ALA A 148 -23.89 4.45 -3.06
N GLY A 149 -23.60 4.95 -4.28
CA GLY A 149 -24.09 6.24 -4.78
C GLY A 149 -23.01 7.31 -4.99
N GLY A 150 -21.74 6.96 -4.75
CA GLY A 150 -20.59 7.86 -4.93
C GLY A 150 -20.70 9.12 -4.07
N GLU A 151 -20.45 10.28 -4.68
CA GLU A 151 -20.59 11.59 -4.04
C GLU A 151 -22.00 11.87 -3.50
N LYS A 152 -23.01 11.15 -4.01
CA LYS A 152 -24.41 11.30 -3.62
C LYS A 152 -24.90 10.15 -2.74
N ALA A 153 -23.98 9.34 -2.21
CA ALA A 153 -24.33 8.24 -1.31
C ALA A 153 -25.15 8.73 -0.12
N THR A 154 -26.23 8.02 0.20
CA THR A 154 -27.07 8.37 1.35
C THR A 154 -26.42 7.89 2.64
N GLY A 155 -26.87 8.41 3.79
CA GLY A 155 -26.37 7.96 5.09
C GLY A 155 -26.56 6.45 5.31
N GLU A 156 -27.67 5.89 4.84
CA GLU A 156 -27.94 4.45 4.91
C GLU A 156 -26.96 3.63 4.06
N ALA A 157 -26.63 4.11 2.85
CA ALA A 157 -25.68 3.44 1.97
C ALA A 157 -24.26 3.49 2.54
N LEU A 158 -23.85 4.63 3.10
CA LEU A 158 -22.56 4.78 3.77
C LEU A 158 -22.46 3.94 5.05
N TYR A 159 -23.53 3.87 5.84
CA TYR A 159 -23.57 3.02 7.04
C TYR A 159 -23.46 1.52 6.69
N ALA A 160 -24.11 1.08 5.61
CA ALA A 160 -23.97 -0.29 5.13
C ALA A 160 -22.55 -0.59 4.66
N LEU A 161 -21.95 0.32 3.87
CA LEU A 161 -20.57 0.20 3.41
C LEU A 161 -19.57 0.17 4.56
N ASP A 162 -19.73 1.05 5.55
CA ASP A 162 -18.87 1.09 6.74
C ASP A 162 -18.88 -0.25 7.49
N ARG A 163 -20.08 -0.77 7.76
CA ARG A 163 -20.25 -2.07 8.43
C ARG A 163 -19.62 -3.22 7.64
N ASP A 164 -19.73 -3.21 6.33
CA ASP A 164 -19.18 -4.28 5.50
C ASP A 164 -17.64 -4.25 5.51
N LEU A 165 -17.03 -3.05 5.51
CA LEU A 165 -15.57 -2.88 5.58
C LEU A 165 -14.95 -3.24 6.93
N GLU A 166 -15.74 -3.27 8.01
CA GLU A 166 -15.26 -3.76 9.31
C GLU A 166 -14.76 -5.23 9.24
N LYS A 167 -15.30 -6.02 8.30
CA LYS A 167 -15.03 -7.46 8.16
C LYS A 167 -14.32 -7.81 6.86
N GLU A 168 -13.96 -6.82 6.05
CA GLU A 168 -13.29 -7.07 4.78
C GLU A 168 -11.91 -7.70 5.05
N PRO A 169 -11.56 -8.78 4.33
CA PRO A 169 -10.19 -9.27 4.29
C PRO A 169 -9.21 -8.16 3.89
N ASP A 170 -7.98 -8.25 4.39
CA ASP A 170 -6.90 -7.34 4.01
C ASP A 170 -6.32 -7.67 2.62
N GLU A 171 -6.48 -8.91 2.15
CA GLU A 171 -5.94 -9.39 0.88
C GLU A 171 -7.04 -9.48 -0.19
N ALA A 172 -6.72 -9.05 -1.42
CA ALA A 172 -7.60 -9.22 -2.57
C ALA A 172 -7.39 -10.57 -3.27
N GLU A 173 -8.48 -11.17 -3.77
CA GLU A 173 -8.36 -12.38 -4.60
C GLU A 173 -7.82 -12.05 -6.00
N LEU A 174 -6.63 -12.57 -6.31
CA LEU A 174 -6.01 -12.41 -7.61
C LEU A 174 -6.43 -13.42 -8.67
N ALA A 175 -6.20 -13.07 -9.93
CA ALA A 175 -6.41 -13.95 -11.10
C ALA A 175 -5.70 -15.30 -10.99
N GLU A 176 -4.56 -15.37 -10.29
CA GLU A 176 -3.78 -16.62 -10.13
C GLU A 176 -4.46 -17.66 -9.22
N THR A 177 -5.41 -17.25 -8.37
CA THR A 177 -6.18 -18.16 -7.50
C THR A 177 -7.54 -18.52 -8.11
N LYS A 178 -7.93 -17.87 -9.22
CA LYS A 178 -9.22 -18.08 -9.86
C LYS A 178 -9.31 -19.44 -10.53
N THR A 179 -10.46 -20.07 -10.38
CA THR A 179 -10.81 -21.34 -11.03
C THR A 179 -12.21 -21.24 -11.62
N VAL A 180 -12.64 -22.24 -12.40
CA VAL A 180 -14.03 -22.28 -12.89
C VAL A 180 -15.04 -22.32 -11.72
N GLU A 181 -14.64 -22.86 -10.58
CA GLU A 181 -15.48 -22.96 -9.38
C GLU A 181 -15.37 -21.72 -8.47
N ASN A 182 -14.32 -20.91 -8.63
CA ASN A 182 -14.10 -19.64 -7.95
C ASN A 182 -13.61 -18.59 -8.97
N PRO A 183 -14.51 -18.01 -9.78
CA PRO A 183 -14.14 -17.15 -10.90
C PRO A 183 -13.64 -15.76 -10.48
#